data_AF-A0AA35WEA5-F1
#
_entry.id   AF-A0AA35WEA5-F1
#
_cell.length_a   1.000
_cell.length_b   1.000
_cell.length_c   1.000
_cell.angle_alpha   90.00
_cell.angle_beta   90.00
_cell.angle_gamma   90.00
#
_symmetry.space_group_name_H-M   'P 1'
#
loop_
_entity.id
_entity.type
_entity.pdbx_description
1 polymer ?
#
loop_
_entity_poly.entity_id
_entity_poly.type
_entity_poly.pdbx_seq_one_letter_code
_entity_poly.pdbx_strand_id
1 'polypeptide(L)'
;MTLPVSVGRLLMSLVGVSEAPDIYTAAIGLYAVWLVLRALNTLLHYMSQGLSTLAWQISIWSLQGGKCVVAGFLLLVVIPLLLGHLVDLVVITPLRVPSNRTPLFYPSTEWALGLLHTKCICGAIWLTNIPFKRTLDQVYQAGVRNLDLTFIFKNVAWPVIAGLSLTIALPYVAFMGIVPLTGLPYEHCLLVYRYFFPALSLILLVYLLVTLAVRRVNKLYIKVKNDKYLVGRQLVNYGTSPTELFLEEIEDSEPVQESGEH
;
A
#
# COMPACT_ATOMS: atom_id res chain seq x y z
N MET A 1 8.48 17.89 37.38
CA MET A 1 9.25 16.81 36.72
C MET A 1 9.33 15.52 37.54
N THR A 2 9.01 15.53 38.85
CA THR A 2 9.11 14.36 39.74
C THR A 2 7.97 13.34 39.57
N LEU A 3 6.73 13.80 39.41
CA LEU A 3 5.53 12.94 39.28
C LEU A 3 5.61 11.91 38.13
N PRO A 4 5.92 12.31 36.88
CA PRO A 4 6.05 11.35 35.77
C PRO A 4 7.16 10.32 36.02
N VAL A 5 8.32 10.74 36.51
CA VAL A 5 9.46 9.84 36.73
C VAL A 5 9.14 8.79 37.79
N SER A 6 8.48 9.17 38.88
CA SER A 6 8.05 8.23 39.92
C SER A 6 7.02 7.21 39.40
N VAL A 7 6.02 7.66 38.64
CA VAL A 7 5.02 6.78 38.01
C VAL A 7 5.68 5.83 37.00
N GLY A 8 6.64 6.32 36.21
CA GLY A 8 7.42 5.52 35.28
C GLY A 8 8.24 4.43 35.96
N ARG A 9 8.93 4.74 37.06
CA ARG A 9 9.72 3.74 37.83
C ARG A 9 8.82 2.65 38.41
N LEU A 10 7.64 3.04 38.91
CA LEU A 10 6.67 2.12 39.47
C LEU A 10 6.07 1.18 38.40
N LEU A 11 5.76 1.71 37.22
CA LEU A 11 5.28 0.87 36.10
C LEU A 11 6.36 -0.11 35.60
N MET A 12 7.62 0.33 35.52
CA MET A 12 8.72 -0.54 35.09
C MET A 12 9.08 -1.60 36.12
N SER A 13 9.02 -1.29 37.42
CA SER A 13 9.23 -2.28 38.48
C SER A 13 8.15 -3.35 38.46
N LEU A 14 6.90 -2.99 38.12
CA LEU A 14 5.77 -3.92 37.96
C LEU A 14 5.96 -4.89 36.79
N VAL A 15 6.72 -4.48 35.76
CA VAL A 15 7.09 -5.30 34.59
C VAL A 15 8.40 -6.08 34.83
N GLY A 16 9.09 -5.85 35.96
CA GLY A 16 10.33 -6.54 36.32
C GLY A 16 11.60 -5.95 35.71
N VAL A 17 11.56 -4.72 35.18
CA VAL A 17 12.73 -4.02 34.62
C VAL A 17 13.26 -3.04 35.67
N SER A 18 14.33 -3.42 36.37
CA SER A 18 14.88 -2.63 37.49
C SER A 18 15.90 -1.56 37.08
N GLU A 19 16.51 -1.68 35.88
CA GLU A 19 17.56 -0.77 35.39
C GLU A 19 17.22 -0.20 34.00
N ALA A 20 16.11 0.52 33.91
CA ALA A 20 15.80 1.26 32.68
C ALA A 20 16.46 2.65 32.69
N PRO A 21 16.99 3.13 31.55
CA PRO A 21 17.51 4.48 31.44
C PRO A 21 16.43 5.54 31.76
N ASP A 22 16.80 6.58 32.52
CA ASP A 22 15.87 7.58 33.07
C ASP A 22 14.97 8.25 32.03
N ILE A 23 15.41 8.36 30.78
CA ILE A 23 14.62 8.95 29.68
C ILE A 23 13.40 8.09 29.30
N TYR A 24 13.53 6.76 29.33
CA TYR A 24 12.42 5.85 29.04
C TYR A 24 11.40 5.88 30.18
N THR A 25 11.90 5.89 31.41
CA THR A 25 11.11 6.00 32.64
C THR A 25 10.30 7.30 32.65
N ALA A 26 10.94 8.42 32.34
CA ALA A 26 10.27 9.72 32.24
C ALA A 26 9.21 9.74 31.13
N ALA A 27 9.51 9.19 29.95
CA ALA A 27 8.57 9.14 28.83
C ALA A 27 7.34 8.28 29.16
N ILE A 28 7.55 7.05 29.64
CA ILE A 28 6.45 6.11 29.99
C ILE A 28 5.58 6.71 31.09
N GLY A 29 6.17 7.28 32.12
CA GLY A 29 5.43 7.92 33.19
C GLY A 29 4.65 9.15 32.73
N LEU A 30 5.21 9.95 31.82
CA LEU A 30 4.49 11.09 31.24
C LEU A 30 3.29 10.65 30.40
N TYR A 31 3.46 9.62 29.55
CA TYR A 31 2.36 9.05 28.77
C TYR A 31 1.27 8.47 29.68
N ALA A 32 1.65 7.75 30.74
CA ALA A 32 0.71 7.17 31.69
C ALA A 32 -0.11 8.26 32.41
N VAL A 33 0.56 9.29 32.94
CA VAL A 33 -0.11 10.43 33.60
C VAL A 33 -1.05 11.14 32.62
N TRP A 34 -0.61 11.39 31.39
CA TRP A 34 -1.45 12.00 30.35
C TRP A 34 -2.67 11.14 30.00
N LEU A 35 -2.49 9.82 29.89
CA LEU A 35 -3.58 8.87 29.63
C LEU A 35 -4.61 8.88 30.76
N VAL A 36 -4.16 8.88 32.01
CA VAL A 36 -5.03 8.93 33.19
C VAL A 36 -5.80 10.25 33.24
N LEU A 37 -5.13 11.38 33.03
CA LEU A 37 -5.79 12.69 32.98
C LEU A 37 -6.83 12.76 31.86
N ARG A 38 -6.50 12.24 30.67
CA ARG A 38 -7.42 12.18 29.54
C ARG A 38 -8.59 11.25 29.83
N ALA A 39 -8.33 10.06 30.37
CA ALA A 39 -9.36 9.10 30.74
C ALA A 39 -10.32 9.68 31.78
N LEU A 40 -9.80 10.30 32.84
CA LEU A 40 -10.59 10.94 33.88
C LEU A 40 -11.47 12.06 33.30
N ASN A 41 -10.91 12.96 32.49
CA ASN A 41 -11.65 14.05 31.87
C ASN A 41 -12.76 13.52 30.95
N THR A 42 -12.48 12.44 30.21
CA THR A 42 -13.43 11.79 29.32
C THR A 42 -14.54 11.08 30.11
N LEU A 43 -14.20 10.41 31.22
CA LEU A 43 -15.16 9.75 32.10
C LEU A 43 -16.07 10.77 32.80
N LEU A 44 -15.53 11.88 33.30
CA LEU A 44 -16.31 12.96 33.90
C LEU A 44 -17.26 13.59 32.88
N HIS A 45 -16.81 13.75 31.62
CA HIS A 45 -17.64 14.25 30.54
C HIS A 45 -18.79 13.28 30.18
N TYR A 46 -18.54 11.98 30.12
CA TYR A 46 -19.56 10.98 29.76
C TYR A 46 -20.45 10.55 30.94
N MET A 47 -19.96 10.57 32.17
CA MET A 47 -20.78 10.27 33.37
C MET A 47 -21.91 11.30 33.53
N SER A 48 -21.72 12.54 33.09
CA SER A 48 -22.79 13.55 33.07
C SER A 48 -23.82 13.33 31.95
N GLN A 49 -23.54 12.47 30.96
CA GLN A 49 -24.39 12.22 29.79
C GLN A 49 -25.07 10.82 29.80
N GLY A 50 -24.79 9.98 30.80
CA GLY A 50 -25.43 8.67 31.04
C GLY A 50 -24.70 7.46 30.47
N LEU A 51 -24.82 6.30 31.12
CA LEU A 51 -24.08 5.06 30.80
C LEU A 51 -24.36 4.49 29.40
N SER A 52 -25.56 4.74 28.85
CA SER A 52 -25.94 4.27 27.50
C SER A 52 -25.11 4.95 26.40
N THR A 53 -24.78 6.24 26.56
CA THR A 53 -23.94 6.97 25.60
C THR A 53 -22.50 6.49 25.63
N LEU A 54 -21.99 6.14 26.82
CA LEU A 54 -20.67 5.54 27.00
C LEU A 54 -20.58 4.16 26.32
N ALA A 55 -21.57 3.29 26.55
CA ALA A 55 -21.60 1.97 25.93
C ALA A 55 -21.64 2.04 24.40
N TRP A 56 -22.47 2.94 23.86
CA TRP A 56 -22.53 3.20 22.43
C TRP A 56 -21.18 3.69 21.86
N GLN A 57 -20.56 4.65 22.54
CA GLN A 57 -19.27 5.19 22.13
C GLN A 57 -18.19 4.09 22.13
N ILE A 58 -18.09 3.30 23.21
CA ILE A 58 -17.16 2.17 23.33
C ILE A 58 -17.35 1.19 22.17
N SER A 59 -18.60 0.88 21.80
CA SER A 59 -18.88 -0.01 20.67
C SER A 59 -18.33 0.55 19.35
N ILE A 60 -18.46 1.86 19.09
CA ILE A 60 -17.89 2.50 17.90
C ILE A 60 -16.36 2.43 17.91
N TRP A 61 -15.72 2.76 19.04
CA TRP A 61 -14.26 2.70 19.16
C TRP A 61 -13.74 1.27 19.03
N SER A 62 -14.46 0.28 19.58
CA SER A 62 -14.11 -1.14 19.46
C SER A 62 -14.18 -1.61 18.01
N LEU A 63 -15.25 -1.27 17.28
CA LEU A 63 -15.38 -1.59 15.86
C LEU A 63 -14.26 -0.94 15.03
N GLN A 64 -13.96 0.33 15.31
CA GLN A 64 -12.88 1.04 14.63
C GLN A 64 -11.50 0.44 14.95
N GLY A 65 -11.27 0.08 16.21
CA GLY A 65 -10.07 -0.63 16.65
C GLY A 65 -9.92 -1.97 15.93
N GLY A 66 -11.01 -2.75 15.82
CA GLY A 66 -11.03 -4.01 15.09
C GLY A 66 -10.64 -3.84 13.61
N LYS A 67 -11.21 -2.84 12.93
CA LYS A 67 -10.83 -2.51 11.55
C LYS A 67 -9.35 -2.18 11.42
N CYS A 68 -8.80 -1.40 12.34
CA CYS A 68 -7.37 -1.04 12.35
C CYS A 68 -6.47 -2.24 12.62
N VAL A 69 -6.86 -3.16 13.50
CA VAL A 69 -6.13 -4.40 13.76
C VAL A 69 -6.09 -5.27 12.50
N VAL A 70 -7.23 -5.46 11.82
CA VAL A 70 -7.27 -6.25 10.58
C VAL A 70 -6.44 -5.60 9.48
N ALA A 71 -6.58 -4.29 9.27
CA ALA A 71 -5.78 -3.56 8.28
C ALA A 71 -4.27 -3.63 8.61
N GLY A 72 -3.91 -3.43 9.88
CA GLY A 72 -2.53 -3.51 10.35
C GLY A 72 -1.95 -4.91 10.17
N PHE A 73 -2.70 -5.96 10.49
CA PHE A 73 -2.29 -7.34 10.28
C PHE A 73 -2.01 -7.63 8.80
N LEU A 74 -2.90 -7.23 7.90
CA LEU A 74 -2.70 -7.42 6.45
C LEU A 74 -1.44 -6.68 5.96
N LEU A 75 -1.27 -5.42 6.36
CA LEU A 75 -0.23 -4.55 5.83
C LEU A 75 1.15 -4.74 6.48
N LEU A 76 1.20 -5.10 7.77
CA LEU A 76 2.46 -5.18 8.55
C LEU A 76 2.89 -6.61 8.88
N VAL A 77 2.01 -7.60 8.71
CA VAL A 77 2.33 -9.01 8.95
C VAL A 77 2.26 -9.78 7.63
N VAL A 78 1.09 -9.83 6.98
CA VAL A 78 0.86 -10.70 5.83
C VAL A 78 1.72 -10.29 4.62
N ILE A 79 1.63 -9.03 4.19
CA ILE A 79 2.41 -8.54 3.03
C ILE A 79 3.93 -8.68 3.28
N PRO A 80 4.49 -8.21 4.41
CA PRO A 80 5.90 -8.37 4.70
C PRO A 80 6.34 -9.82 4.75
N LEU A 81 5.58 -10.72 5.37
CA LEU A 81 5.94 -12.13 5.47
C LEU A 81 5.99 -12.78 4.08
N LEU A 82 5.00 -12.53 3.21
CA LEU A 82 5.01 -13.02 1.83
C LEU A 82 6.19 -12.47 1.02
N LEU A 83 6.49 -11.18 1.17
CA LEU A 83 7.58 -10.53 0.46
C LEU A 83 8.95 -11.05 0.94
N GLY A 84 9.14 -11.18 2.25
CA GLY A 84 10.34 -11.72 2.86
C GLY A 84 10.58 -13.17 2.45
N HIS A 85 9.52 -13.99 2.44
CA HIS A 85 9.58 -15.37 1.99
C HIS A 85 9.96 -15.48 0.50
N LEU A 86 9.39 -14.63 -0.36
CA LEU A 86 9.75 -14.58 -1.78
C LEU A 86 11.24 -14.24 -1.97
N VAL A 87 11.73 -13.21 -1.28
CA VAL A 87 13.15 -12.81 -1.36
C VAL A 87 14.05 -13.91 -0.83
N ASP A 88 13.67 -14.56 0.27
CA ASP A 88 14.45 -15.67 0.82
C ASP A 88 14.56 -16.82 -0.18
N LEU A 89 13.43 -17.27 -0.76
CA LEU A 89 13.42 -18.38 -1.71
C LEU A 89 14.16 -18.07 -3.02
N VAL A 90 14.02 -16.83 -3.53
CA VAL A 90 14.59 -16.46 -4.84
C VAL A 90 16.07 -16.08 -4.74
N VAL A 91 16.48 -15.43 -3.65
CA VAL A 91 17.81 -14.83 -3.53
C VAL A 91 18.64 -15.48 -2.44
N ILE A 92 18.12 -15.59 -1.21
CA ILE A 92 18.93 -15.97 -0.05
C ILE A 92 19.20 -17.48 -0.03
N THR A 93 18.17 -18.30 -0.16
CA THR A 93 18.26 -19.77 -0.16
C THR A 93 19.27 -20.31 -1.17
N PRO A 94 19.27 -19.91 -2.47
CA PRO A 94 20.26 -20.41 -3.43
C PRO A 94 21.69 -19.93 -3.15
N LEU A 95 21.86 -18.75 -2.54
CA LEU A 95 23.19 -18.23 -2.17
C LEU A 95 23.73 -18.83 -0.87
N ARG A 96 22.86 -19.13 0.09
CA ARG A 96 23.21 -19.55 1.45
C ARG A 96 23.38 -21.06 1.58
N VAL A 97 22.53 -21.85 0.93
CA VAL A 97 22.39 -23.27 1.25
C VAL A 97 23.12 -24.15 0.22
N PRO A 98 24.15 -24.93 0.63
CA PRO A 98 24.82 -25.86 -0.26
C PRO A 98 23.88 -26.99 -0.72
N SER A 99 24.18 -27.62 -1.85
CA SER A 99 23.32 -28.57 -2.59
C SER A 99 22.86 -29.82 -1.85
N ASN A 100 23.40 -30.09 -0.67
CA ASN A 100 23.15 -31.26 0.14
C ASN A 100 22.34 -30.99 1.41
N ARG A 101 21.82 -29.76 1.62
CA ARG A 101 21.08 -29.37 2.82
C ARG A 101 19.74 -28.71 2.45
N THR A 102 18.74 -28.90 3.31
CA THR A 102 17.45 -28.21 3.22
C THR A 102 17.49 -26.87 3.97
N PRO A 103 16.91 -25.80 3.40
CA PRO A 103 16.79 -24.52 4.10
C PRO A 103 15.89 -24.66 5.33
N LEU A 104 16.26 -23.99 6.42
CA LEU A 104 15.44 -23.88 7.63
C LEU A 104 14.66 -22.56 7.59
N PHE A 105 13.36 -22.64 7.83
CA PHE A 105 12.43 -21.50 7.83
C PHE A 105 12.45 -20.78 9.18
N TYR A 106 12.71 -19.48 9.17
CA TYR A 106 12.75 -18.64 10.37
C TYR A 106 11.79 -17.45 10.21
N PRO A 107 10.54 -17.58 10.69
CA PRO A 107 9.47 -16.63 10.35
C PRO A 107 9.74 -15.20 10.84
N SER A 108 10.42 -15.02 11.97
CA SER A 108 10.76 -13.71 12.50
C SER A 108 11.80 -12.98 11.64
N THR A 109 12.81 -13.69 11.15
CA THR A 109 13.85 -13.14 10.28
C THR A 109 13.27 -12.80 8.91
N GLU A 110 12.48 -13.69 8.33
CA GLU A 110 11.81 -13.45 7.04
C GLU A 110 10.83 -12.30 7.14
N TRP A 111 10.07 -12.19 8.24
CA TRP A 111 9.20 -11.05 8.50
C TRP A 111 9.98 -9.73 8.58
N ALA A 112 11.10 -9.69 9.32
CA ALA A 112 11.92 -8.48 9.44
C ALA A 112 12.54 -8.06 8.08
N LEU A 113 13.05 -9.02 7.31
CA LEU A 113 13.54 -8.81 5.95
C LEU A 113 12.41 -8.26 5.05
N GLY A 114 11.23 -8.85 5.15
CA GLY A 114 10.02 -8.41 4.45
C GLY A 114 9.60 -6.99 4.80
N LEU A 115 9.66 -6.60 6.08
CA LEU A 115 9.37 -5.23 6.52
C LEU A 115 10.36 -4.23 5.93
N LEU A 116 11.64 -4.58 5.90
CA LEU A 116 12.68 -3.75 5.28
C LEU A 116 12.37 -3.53 3.80
N HIS A 117 12.09 -4.59 3.05
CA HIS A 117 11.76 -4.47 1.62
C HIS A 117 10.45 -3.72 1.39
N THR A 118 9.43 -3.96 2.22
CA THR A 118 8.14 -3.25 2.14
C THR A 118 8.35 -1.76 2.35
N LYS A 119 9.20 -1.36 3.31
CA LYS A 119 9.58 0.03 3.55
C LYS A 119 10.32 0.63 2.35
N CYS A 120 11.28 -0.09 1.76
CA CYS A 120 12.00 0.37 0.58
C CYS A 120 11.06 0.56 -0.63
N ILE A 121 10.18 -0.41 -0.89
CA ILE A 121 9.19 -0.35 -1.98
C ILE A 121 8.21 0.80 -1.74
N CYS A 122 7.72 0.98 -0.51
CA CYS A 122 6.85 2.10 -0.17
C CYS A 122 7.55 3.45 -0.40
N GLY A 123 8.82 3.57 -0.02
CA GLY A 123 9.63 4.76 -0.29
C GLY A 123 9.78 5.03 -1.80
N ALA A 124 10.09 3.99 -2.58
CA ALA A 124 10.16 4.09 -4.04
C ALA A 124 8.82 4.50 -4.66
N ILE A 125 7.70 3.94 -4.19
CA ILE A 125 6.36 4.33 -4.62
C ILE A 125 6.13 5.82 -4.35
N TRP A 126 6.54 6.31 -3.18
CA TRP A 126 6.34 7.71 -2.81
C TRP A 126 7.09 8.70 -3.72
N LEU A 127 8.26 8.30 -4.21
CA LEU A 127 9.05 9.07 -5.17
C LEU A 127 8.44 9.08 -6.58
N THR A 128 7.51 8.16 -6.88
CA THR A 128 6.89 8.02 -8.20
C THR A 128 5.45 8.54 -8.23
N ASN A 129 5.01 9.10 -9.36
CA ASN A 129 3.60 9.53 -9.54
C ASN A 129 2.73 8.41 -10.14
N ILE A 130 2.75 7.22 -9.52
CA ILE A 130 1.91 6.09 -9.94
C ILE A 130 0.53 6.17 -9.28
N PRO A 131 -0.55 5.67 -9.91
CA PRO A 131 -1.88 5.74 -9.31
C PRO A 131 -1.99 4.93 -8.01
N PHE A 132 -1.16 3.90 -7.82
CA PHE A 132 -1.10 3.16 -6.56
C PHE A 132 -0.65 4.06 -5.38
N LYS A 133 0.24 5.03 -5.62
CA LYS A 133 0.59 6.06 -4.62
C LYS A 133 -0.65 6.83 -4.17
N ARG A 134 -1.53 7.23 -5.11
CA ARG A 134 -2.76 7.96 -4.78
C ARG A 134 -3.70 7.14 -3.91
N THR A 135 -3.80 5.84 -4.17
CA THR A 135 -4.56 4.91 -3.32
C THR A 135 -3.97 4.84 -1.91
N LEU A 136 -2.64 4.79 -1.77
CA LEU A 136 -1.97 4.85 -0.46
C LEU A 136 -2.15 6.22 0.22
N ASP A 137 -2.02 7.32 -0.51
CA ASP A 137 -2.27 8.68 -0.01
C ASP A 137 -3.68 8.80 0.54
N GLN A 138 -4.68 8.24 -0.16
CA GLN A 138 -6.07 8.25 0.28
C GLN A 138 -6.26 7.48 1.59
N VAL A 139 -5.62 6.31 1.74
CA VAL A 139 -5.64 5.54 3.00
C VAL A 139 -4.96 6.32 4.13
N TYR A 140 -3.83 6.96 3.85
CA TYR A 140 -3.10 7.78 4.82
C TYR A 140 -3.92 9.00 5.26
N GLN A 141 -4.55 9.71 4.32
CA GLN A 141 -5.37 10.89 4.60
C GLN A 141 -6.71 10.57 5.29
N ALA A 142 -7.32 9.43 4.98
CA ALA A 142 -8.54 8.98 5.66
C ALA A 142 -8.32 8.78 7.18
N GLY A 143 -7.10 8.42 7.56
CA GLY A 143 -6.68 8.26 8.94
C GLY A 143 -7.39 7.12 9.66
N VAL A 144 -7.11 7.00 10.95
CA VAL A 144 -7.59 5.90 11.80
C VAL A 144 -9.08 5.99 12.06
N ARG A 145 -9.70 7.18 12.05
CA ARG A 145 -11.11 7.38 12.44
C ARG A 145 -12.10 7.03 11.33
N ASN A 146 -11.73 7.25 10.07
CA ASN A 146 -12.57 7.00 8.90
C ASN A 146 -12.00 5.85 8.04
N LEU A 147 -11.45 4.82 8.69
CA LEU A 147 -10.83 3.69 7.97
C LEU A 147 -11.90 2.83 7.27
N ASP A 148 -11.80 2.78 5.94
CA ASP A 148 -12.56 1.85 5.10
C ASP A 148 -11.73 0.58 4.84
N LEU A 149 -12.06 -0.48 5.58
CA LEU A 149 -11.39 -1.76 5.48
C LEU A 149 -11.58 -2.42 4.12
N THR A 150 -12.77 -2.27 3.52
CA THR A 150 -13.09 -2.86 2.21
C THR A 150 -12.24 -2.21 1.13
N PHE A 151 -12.08 -0.89 1.20
CA PHE A 151 -11.20 -0.15 0.30
C PHE A 151 -9.73 -0.59 0.43
N ILE A 152 -9.20 -0.67 1.66
CA ILE A 152 -7.82 -1.11 1.91
C ILE A 152 -7.62 -2.54 1.40
N PHE A 153 -8.56 -3.44 1.72
CA PHE A 153 -8.47 -4.83 1.30
C PHE A 153 -8.47 -4.93 -0.24
N LYS A 154 -9.47 -4.35 -0.92
CA LYS A 154 -9.65 -4.52 -2.36
C LYS A 154 -8.60 -3.78 -3.19
N ASN A 155 -8.21 -2.57 -2.77
CA ASN A 155 -7.38 -1.69 -3.60
C ASN A 155 -5.90 -1.70 -3.22
N VAL A 156 -5.55 -2.15 -2.01
CA VAL A 156 -4.16 -2.20 -1.52
C VAL A 156 -3.72 -3.62 -1.22
N ALA A 157 -4.38 -4.31 -0.28
CA ALA A 157 -3.89 -5.59 0.23
C ALA A 157 -4.04 -6.73 -0.79
N TRP A 158 -5.25 -6.95 -1.31
CA TRP A 158 -5.56 -8.02 -2.27
C TRP A 158 -4.66 -8.03 -3.50
N PRO A 159 -4.46 -6.93 -4.26
CA PRO A 159 -3.62 -6.97 -5.46
C PRO A 159 -2.16 -7.30 -5.14
N VAL A 160 -1.64 -6.85 -3.98
CA VAL A 160 -0.27 -7.14 -3.56
C VAL A 160 -0.14 -8.59 -3.09
N ILE A 161 -1.05 -9.03 -2.20
CA ILE A 161 -1.08 -10.40 -1.69
C ILE A 161 -1.24 -11.39 -2.83
N ALA A 162 -2.20 -11.16 -3.74
CA ALA A 162 -2.46 -12.03 -4.88
C ALA A 162 -1.26 -12.09 -5.84
N GLY A 163 -0.59 -10.96 -6.10
CA GLY A 163 0.59 -10.93 -6.95
C GLY A 163 1.77 -11.71 -6.34
N LEU A 164 2.04 -11.49 -5.05
CA LEU A 164 3.09 -12.20 -4.33
C LEU A 164 2.78 -13.70 -4.22
N SER A 165 1.55 -14.05 -3.81
CA SER A 165 1.14 -15.44 -3.68
C SER A 165 1.18 -16.18 -5.02
N LEU A 166 0.77 -15.54 -6.12
CA LEU A 166 0.83 -16.14 -7.44
C LEU A 166 2.28 -16.42 -7.86
N THR A 167 3.18 -15.49 -7.57
CA THR A 167 4.61 -15.60 -7.90
C THR A 167 5.28 -16.75 -7.12
N ILE A 168 4.85 -16.99 -5.88
CA ILE A 168 5.36 -18.09 -5.02
C ILE A 168 4.69 -19.42 -5.37
N ALA A 169 3.36 -19.42 -5.56
CA ALA A 169 2.58 -20.64 -5.73
C ALA A 169 2.77 -21.29 -7.11
N LEU A 170 2.90 -20.50 -8.18
CA LEU A 170 3.04 -21.04 -9.54
C LEU A 170 4.28 -21.94 -9.71
N PRO A 171 5.50 -21.54 -9.31
CA PRO A 171 6.66 -22.43 -9.37
C PRO A 171 6.48 -23.72 -8.56
N TYR A 172 5.86 -23.61 -7.38
CA TYR A 172 5.59 -24.77 -6.52
C TYR A 172 4.64 -25.77 -7.18
N VAL A 173 3.49 -25.30 -7.67
CA VAL A 173 2.49 -26.14 -8.34
C VAL A 173 3.04 -26.71 -9.65
N ALA A 174 3.77 -25.91 -10.43
CA ALA A 174 4.41 -26.37 -11.66
C ALA A 174 5.41 -27.50 -11.37
N PHE A 175 6.24 -27.36 -10.33
CA PHE A 175 7.18 -28.41 -9.95
C PHE A 175 6.45 -29.69 -9.51
N MET A 176 5.44 -29.58 -8.63
CA MET A 176 4.66 -30.75 -8.19
C MET A 176 3.94 -31.46 -9.34
N GLY A 177 3.54 -30.73 -10.39
CA GLY A 177 2.99 -31.34 -11.61
C GLY A 177 4.03 -32.06 -12.47
N ILE A 178 5.27 -31.57 -12.51
CA ILE A 178 6.34 -32.13 -13.36
C ILE A 178 7.02 -33.34 -12.70
N VAL A 179 7.23 -33.32 -11.38
CA VAL A 179 7.90 -34.40 -10.63
C VAL A 179 7.35 -35.80 -10.96
N PRO A 180 6.03 -36.07 -10.88
CA PRO A 180 5.51 -37.42 -11.13
C PRO A 180 5.72 -37.90 -12.58
N LEU A 181 5.91 -36.99 -13.54
CA LEU A 181 6.13 -37.33 -14.94
C LEU A 181 7.57 -37.77 -15.24
N THR A 182 8.53 -37.37 -14.40
CA THR A 182 9.96 -37.56 -14.68
C THR A 182 10.55 -38.85 -14.09
N GLY A 183 9.91 -39.45 -13.09
CA GLY A 183 10.38 -40.69 -12.45
C GLY A 183 11.76 -40.60 -11.79
N LEU A 184 12.23 -39.39 -11.48
CA LEU A 184 13.58 -39.14 -10.98
C LEU A 184 13.75 -39.55 -9.50
N PRO A 185 14.97 -39.95 -9.08
CA PRO A 185 15.30 -40.15 -7.67
C PRO A 185 15.13 -38.86 -6.86
N TYR A 186 14.79 -38.98 -5.57
CA TYR A 186 14.52 -37.86 -4.67
C TYR A 186 15.63 -36.81 -4.62
N GLU A 187 16.90 -37.24 -4.67
CA GLU A 187 18.07 -36.35 -4.62
C GLU A 187 18.14 -35.41 -5.83
N HIS A 188 17.85 -35.92 -7.03
CA HIS A 188 17.82 -35.11 -8.25
C HIS A 188 16.61 -34.18 -8.27
N CYS A 189 15.46 -34.62 -7.75
CA CYS A 189 14.27 -33.77 -7.62
C CYS A 189 14.54 -32.54 -6.74
N LEU A 190 15.26 -32.69 -5.62
CA LEU A 190 15.60 -31.58 -4.74
C LEU A 190 16.50 -30.54 -5.44
N LEU A 191 17.48 -31.01 -6.20
CA LEU A 191 18.36 -30.12 -6.99
C LEU A 191 17.56 -29.38 -8.07
N VAL A 192 16.72 -30.09 -8.82
CA VAL A 192 15.86 -29.49 -9.86
C VAL A 192 14.93 -28.45 -9.25
N TYR A 193 14.25 -28.77 -8.13
CA TYR A 193 13.38 -27.82 -7.42
C TYR A 193 14.11 -26.51 -7.10
N ARG A 194 15.35 -26.63 -6.62
CA ARG A 194 16.10 -25.49 -6.10
C ARG A 194 16.55 -24.50 -7.18
N TYR A 195 16.74 -24.95 -8.41
CA TYR A 195 17.02 -24.06 -9.54
C TYR A 195 15.75 -23.65 -10.29
N PHE A 196 14.79 -24.57 -10.41
CA PHE A 196 13.53 -24.34 -11.11
C PHE A 196 12.67 -23.28 -10.41
N PHE A 197 12.55 -23.37 -9.09
CA PHE A 197 11.76 -22.43 -8.30
C PHE A 197 12.20 -20.96 -8.48
N PRO A 198 13.47 -20.58 -8.18
CA PRO A 198 13.91 -19.20 -8.32
C PRO A 198 13.90 -18.75 -9.78
N ALA A 199 14.24 -19.62 -10.74
CA ALA A 199 14.22 -19.26 -12.16
C ALA A 199 12.80 -18.91 -12.64
N LEU A 200 11.82 -19.77 -12.37
CA LEU A 200 10.44 -19.54 -12.79
C LEU A 200 9.82 -18.35 -12.04
N SER A 201 10.08 -18.22 -10.74
CA SER A 201 9.64 -17.07 -9.95
C SER A 201 10.22 -15.76 -10.47
N LEU A 202 11.50 -15.72 -10.86
CA LEU A 202 12.14 -14.53 -11.42
C LEU A 202 11.56 -14.17 -12.79
N ILE A 203 11.33 -15.15 -13.66
CA ILE A 203 10.69 -14.93 -14.96
C ILE A 203 9.28 -14.33 -14.77
N LEU A 204 8.47 -14.89 -13.86
CA LEU A 204 7.15 -14.36 -13.55
C LEU A 204 7.20 -12.93 -13.00
N LEU A 205 8.16 -12.66 -12.12
CA LEU A 205 8.35 -11.33 -11.54
C LEU A 205 8.76 -10.31 -12.61
N VAL A 206 9.71 -10.65 -13.48
CA VAL A 206 10.11 -9.79 -14.61
C VAL A 206 8.94 -9.58 -15.57
N TYR A 207 8.20 -10.63 -15.92
CA TYR A 207 7.01 -10.53 -16.75
C TYR A 207 5.95 -9.58 -16.15
N LEU A 208 5.69 -9.70 -14.84
CA LEU A 208 4.77 -8.82 -14.13
C LEU A 208 5.27 -7.36 -14.14
N LEU A 209 6.55 -7.11 -13.89
CA LEU A 209 7.11 -5.77 -13.93
C LEU A 209 7.05 -5.15 -15.34
N VAL A 210 7.39 -5.92 -16.38
CA VAL A 210 7.34 -5.47 -17.78
C VAL A 210 5.90 -5.16 -18.20
N THR A 211 4.94 -6.05 -17.91
CA THR A 211 3.53 -5.80 -18.24
C THR A 211 2.97 -4.58 -17.52
N LEU A 212 3.34 -4.37 -16.25
CA LEU A 212 2.99 -3.15 -15.53
C LEU A 212 3.64 -1.92 -16.18
N ALA A 213 4.94 -1.96 -16.49
CA ALA A 213 5.67 -0.87 -17.12
C ALA A 213 5.07 -0.48 -18.48
N VAL A 214 4.81 -1.45 -19.36
CA VAL A 214 4.18 -1.21 -20.68
C VAL A 214 2.79 -0.58 -20.52
N ARG A 215 1.96 -1.12 -19.62
CA ARG A 215 0.65 -0.53 -19.32
C ARG A 215 0.77 0.90 -18.80
N ARG A 216 1.83 1.24 -18.05
CA ARG A 216 2.08 2.62 -17.59
C ARG A 216 2.48 3.53 -18.73
N VAL A 217 3.47 3.13 -19.52
CA VAL A 217 3.96 3.93 -20.66
C VAL A 217 2.84 4.18 -21.65
N ASN A 218 2.03 3.17 -21.97
CA ASN A 218 0.89 3.34 -22.88
C ASN A 218 -0.15 4.33 -22.35
N LYS A 219 -0.48 4.27 -21.05
CA LYS A 219 -1.41 5.25 -20.45
C LYS A 219 -0.84 6.66 -20.46
N LEU A 220 0.46 6.81 -20.21
CA LEU A 220 1.13 8.11 -20.26
C LEU A 220 1.17 8.65 -21.70
N TYR A 221 1.52 7.80 -22.67
CA TYR A 221 1.53 8.13 -24.09
C TYR A 221 0.15 8.62 -24.56
N ILE A 222 -0.91 7.89 -24.24
CA ILE A 222 -2.29 8.27 -24.58
C ILE A 222 -2.67 9.59 -23.92
N LYS A 223 -2.30 9.81 -22.65
CA LYS A 223 -2.58 11.06 -21.95
C LYS A 223 -1.93 12.24 -22.66
N VAL A 224 -0.62 12.17 -22.94
CA VAL A 224 0.13 13.23 -23.64
C VAL A 224 -0.44 13.46 -25.03
N LYS A 225 -0.81 12.39 -25.74
CA LYS A 225 -1.47 12.49 -27.04
C LYS A 225 -2.77 13.29 -26.92
N ASN A 226 -3.68 12.86 -26.04
CA ASN A 226 -4.98 13.52 -25.86
C ASN A 226 -4.83 14.99 -25.45
N ASP A 227 -3.90 15.31 -24.56
CA ASP A 227 -3.63 16.70 -24.15
C ASP A 227 -3.24 17.57 -25.37
N LYS A 228 -2.40 17.06 -26.29
CA LYS A 228 -2.06 17.78 -27.54
C LYS A 228 -3.25 17.94 -28.49
N TYR A 229 -4.08 16.90 -28.66
CA TYR A 229 -5.27 16.99 -29.51
C TYR A 229 -6.35 17.92 -28.95
N LEU A 230 -6.48 17.99 -27.62
CA LEU A 230 -7.40 18.90 -26.94
C LEU A 230 -7.00 20.36 -27.13
N VAL A 231 -5.71 20.68 -27.00
CA VAL A 231 -5.19 22.02 -27.30
C VAL A 231 -5.40 22.38 -28.78
N GLY A 232 -5.18 21.43 -29.70
CA GLY A 232 -5.47 21.64 -31.12
C GLY A 232 -6.93 21.98 -31.40
N ARG A 233 -7.89 21.33 -30.73
CA ARG A 233 -9.31 21.66 -30.85
C ARG A 233 -9.68 23.00 -30.20
N GLN A 234 -9.11 23.33 -29.06
CA GLN A 234 -9.32 24.64 -28.43
C GLN A 234 -8.81 25.78 -29.32
N LEU A 235 -7.64 25.62 -29.95
CA LEU A 235 -7.10 26.59 -30.90
C LEU A 235 -7.98 26.76 -32.14
N VAL A 236 -8.57 25.68 -32.66
CA VAL A 236 -9.54 25.76 -33.77
C VAL A 236 -10.82 26.51 -33.32
N ASN A 237 -11.35 26.24 -32.12
CA ASN A 237 -12.50 26.99 -31.59
C ASN A 237 -12.23 28.48 -31.39
N TYR A 238 -10.99 28.88 -31.05
CA TYR A 238 -10.57 30.29 -31.02
C TYR A 238 -10.30 30.87 -32.41
N GLY A 239 -10.11 30.05 -33.45
CA GLY A 239 -9.99 30.51 -34.83
C GLY A 239 -11.35 30.85 -35.47
N THR A 240 -12.43 30.23 -34.99
CA THR A 240 -13.80 30.39 -35.50
C THR A 240 -14.61 31.47 -34.78
N SER A 241 -14.13 32.02 -33.66
CA SER A 241 -14.72 33.19 -32.97
C SER A 241 -13.61 34.23 -32.83
N PRO A 242 -13.75 35.54 -33.13
CA PRO A 242 -14.89 36.38 -33.46
C PRO A 242 -15.00 36.77 -34.95
N THR A 243 -14.08 36.33 -35.80
CA THR A 243 -14.01 36.76 -37.21
C THR A 243 -15.22 36.30 -38.03
N GLU A 244 -15.75 35.09 -37.78
CA GLU A 244 -16.98 34.65 -38.47
C GLU A 244 -18.23 35.35 -37.93
N LEU A 245 -18.32 35.64 -36.63
CA LEU A 245 -19.40 36.46 -36.05
C LEU A 245 -19.41 37.89 -36.59
N PHE A 246 -18.22 38.49 -36.76
CA PHE A 246 -18.11 39.81 -37.41
C PHE A 246 -18.48 39.76 -38.89
N LEU A 247 -18.18 38.67 -39.60
CA LEU A 247 -18.55 38.52 -41.02
C LEU A 247 -20.06 38.24 -41.19
N GLU A 248 -20.67 37.40 -40.35
CA GLU A 248 -22.13 37.21 -40.31
C GLU A 248 -22.85 38.52 -39.94
N GLU A 249 -22.34 39.30 -38.97
CA GLU A 249 -22.95 40.57 -38.59
C GLU A 249 -22.78 41.67 -39.67
N ILE A 250 -21.74 41.60 -40.50
CA ILE A 250 -21.58 42.46 -41.69
C ILE A 250 -22.52 42.01 -42.82
N GLU A 251 -22.69 40.70 -43.04
CA GLU A 251 -23.55 40.13 -44.09
C GLU A 251 -25.04 40.33 -43.78
N ASP A 252 -25.45 40.28 -42.50
CA ASP A 252 -26.83 40.59 -42.05
C ASP A 252 -27.13 42.10 -41.94
N SER A 253 -26.11 42.97 -41.94
CA SER A 253 -26.28 44.43 -41.86
C SER A 253 -26.19 45.16 -43.20
N GLU A 254 -25.91 44.46 -44.31
CA GLU A 254 -26.06 45.03 -45.65
C GLU A 254 -27.56 45.10 -46.03
N PRO A 255 -28.12 46.32 -46.25
CA PRO A 255 -29.49 46.43 -46.75
C PRO A 255 -29.55 45.93 -48.19
N VAL A 256 -30.48 44.99 -48.44
CA VAL A 256 -31.01 44.74 -49.79
C VAL A 256 -31.53 46.07 -50.33
N GLN A 257 -30.76 46.72 -51.20
CA GLN A 257 -31.24 47.79 -52.06
C GLN A 257 -31.00 47.43 -53.53
N GLU A 258 -32.14 47.27 -54.20
CA GLU A 258 -32.32 47.20 -55.64
C GLU A 258 -31.91 48.48 -56.39
N SER A 259 -31.71 48.30 -57.70
CA SER A 259 -31.84 49.29 -58.80
C SER A 259 -30.63 50.23 -59.02
N GLY A 260 -30.14 50.48 -60.24
CA GLY A 260 -30.57 50.19 -61.61
C GLY A 260 -29.67 50.94 -62.62
N GLU A 261 -29.95 50.74 -63.91
CA GLU A 261 -29.59 51.57 -65.08
C GLU A 261 -28.11 51.78 -65.48
N HIS A 262 -27.68 51.08 -66.53
CA HIS A 262 -27.60 51.63 -67.90
C HIS A 262 -27.44 50.53 -68.95
#